data_AF-A0A1B9Y2V3-F1
#
_entry.id   AF-A0A1B9Y2V3-F1
#
_cell.length_a   1.000
_cell.length_b   1.000
_cell.length_c   1.000
_cell.angle_alpha   90.00
_cell.angle_beta   90.00
_cell.angle_gamma   90.00
#
_symmetry.space_group_name_H-M   'P 1'
#
loop_
_entity.id
_entity.type
_entity.pdbx_description
1 polymer ?
#
loop_
_entity_poly.entity_id
_entity_poly.type
_entity_poly.pdbx_seq_one_letter_code
_entity_poly.pdbx_strand_id
1 'polypeptide(L)'
;MSLLKKIQKGSFWVNVVKVSVPFLVFVTLFSLLVNSGSALFSGDFETVNAINFSENKWQRFWLTKVTVSILYAIYVVNKKTK
;
A
#
# COMPACT_ATOMS: atom_id res chain seq x y z
N MET A 1 -18.91 11.49 -14.50
CA MET A 1 -18.43 10.67 -15.66
C MET A 1 -18.24 9.21 -15.28
N SER A 2 -18.35 8.27 -16.23
CA SER A 2 -18.03 6.84 -15.99
C SER A 2 -16.53 6.65 -15.73
N LEU A 3 -16.16 5.61 -14.98
CA LEU A 3 -14.77 5.27 -14.66
C LEU A 3 -13.91 5.12 -15.92
N LEU A 4 -14.46 4.50 -16.97
CA LEU A 4 -13.79 4.30 -18.27
C LEU A 4 -13.34 5.61 -18.93
N LYS A 5 -14.13 6.70 -18.79
CA LYS A 5 -13.73 8.02 -19.31
C LYS A 5 -12.70 8.71 -18.43
N LYS A 6 -12.66 8.40 -17.13
CA LYS A 6 -11.71 9.02 -16.18
C LYS A 6 -10.33 8.38 -16.29
N ILE A 7 -10.26 7.04 -16.42
CA ILE A 7 -8.99 6.31 -16.46
C ILE A 7 -8.15 6.62 -17.70
N GLN A 8 -8.77 7.11 -18.76
CA GLN A 8 -8.10 7.60 -19.97
C GLN A 8 -7.38 8.95 -19.76
N LYS A 9 -7.69 9.69 -18.69
CA LYS A 9 -7.09 11.00 -18.42
C LYS A 9 -5.81 10.83 -17.60
N GLY A 10 -4.69 11.41 -18.06
CA GLY A 10 -3.44 11.40 -17.30
C GLY A 10 -3.58 12.00 -15.88
N SER A 11 -4.42 13.03 -15.73
CA SER A 11 -4.70 13.66 -14.42
C SER A 11 -5.35 12.70 -13.41
N PHE A 12 -6.06 11.67 -13.88
CA PHE A 12 -6.62 10.63 -13.01
C PHE A 12 -5.50 9.84 -12.33
N TRP A 13 -4.50 9.41 -13.10
CA TRP A 13 -3.37 8.63 -12.59
C TRP A 13 -2.46 9.44 -11.65
N VAL A 14 -2.27 10.74 -11.93
CA VAL A 14 -1.58 11.65 -10.99
C VAL A 14 -2.28 11.67 -9.63
N ASN A 15 -3.62 11.74 -9.62
CA ASN A 15 -4.39 11.69 -8.38
C ASN A 15 -4.36 10.32 -7.72
N VAL A 16 -4.35 9.23 -8.49
CA VAL A 16 -4.20 7.86 -7.96
C VAL A 16 -2.87 7.74 -7.23
N VAL A 17 -1.76 8.18 -7.83
CA VAL A 17 -0.43 8.15 -7.18
C VAL A 17 -0.41 9.00 -5.91
N LYS A 18 -0.99 10.21 -5.94
CA LYS A 18 -1.09 11.09 -4.76
C LYS A 18 -1.82 10.46 -3.59
N VAL A 19 -2.78 9.57 -3.85
CA VAL A 19 -3.53 8.85 -2.80
C VAL A 19 -2.86 7.53 -2.42
N SER A 20 -2.34 6.78 -3.39
CA SER A 20 -1.78 5.45 -3.15
C SER A 20 -0.49 5.50 -2.36
N VAL A 21 0.37 6.50 -2.56
CA VAL A 21 1.65 6.65 -1.84
C VAL A 21 1.46 6.80 -0.32
N PRO A 22 0.71 7.79 0.19
CA PRO A 22 0.51 7.92 1.63
C PRO A 22 -0.24 6.72 2.23
N PHE A 23 -1.19 6.14 1.48
CA PHE A 23 -1.91 4.95 1.93
C PHE A 23 -1.02 3.70 1.98
N LEU A 24 -0.08 3.54 1.04
CA LEU A 24 0.90 2.46 1.04
C LEU A 24 1.79 2.53 2.28
N VAL A 25 2.25 3.72 2.65
CA VAL A 25 3.02 3.94 3.89
C VAL A 25 2.18 3.54 5.10
N PHE A 26 0.93 4.00 5.18
CA PHE A 26 0.02 3.67 6.27
C PHE A 26 -0.20 2.15 6.42
N VAL A 27 -0.55 1.46 5.34
CA VAL A 27 -0.80 0.01 5.38
C VAL A 27 0.46 -0.79 5.68
N THR A 28 1.62 -0.30 5.23
CA THR A 28 2.91 -0.92 5.54
C THR A 28 3.21 -0.84 7.03
N LEU A 29 3.12 0.36 7.62
CA LEU A 29 3.33 0.57 9.05
C LEU A 29 2.35 -0.25 9.87
N PHE A 30 1.06 -0.21 9.52
CA PHE A 30 0.03 -1.00 10.19
C PHE A 30 0.35 -2.50 10.15
N SER A 31 0.75 -3.03 8.98
CA SER A 31 1.11 -4.45 8.86
C SER A 31 2.33 -4.82 9.69
N LEU A 32 3.34 -3.96 9.78
CA LEU A 32 4.54 -4.22 10.58
C LEU A 32 4.24 -4.21 12.08
N LEU A 33 3.37 -3.30 12.53
CA LEU A 33 2.91 -3.23 13.91
C LEU A 33 2.09 -4.47 14.29
N VAL A 34 1.21 -4.95 13.41
CA VAL A 34 0.37 -6.13 13.67
C VAL A 34 1.19 -7.43 13.65
N ASN A 35 2.08 -7.60 12.67
CA ASN A 35 2.80 -8.88 12.49
C ASN A 35 4.04 -9.00 13.37
N SER A 36 4.68 -7.88 13.68
CA SER A 36 6.01 -7.86 14.32
C SER A 36 6.19 -6.66 15.23
N GLY A 37 5.10 -6.06 15.75
CA GLY A 37 5.16 -4.83 16.53
C GLY A 37 6.06 -4.94 17.76
N SER A 38 5.95 -6.05 18.51
CA SER A 38 6.79 -6.28 19.70
C SER A 38 8.28 -6.28 19.35
N ALA A 39 8.68 -7.01 18.30
CA ALA A 39 10.06 -7.07 17.82
C ALA A 39 10.53 -5.71 17.27
N LEU A 40 9.64 -4.97 16.60
CA LEU A 40 9.93 -3.65 16.05
C LEU A 40 10.18 -2.61 17.15
N PHE A 41 9.43 -2.65 18.26
CA PHE A 41 9.63 -1.76 19.40
C PHE A 41 10.79 -2.17 20.30
N SER A 42 11.14 -3.46 20.36
CA SER A 42 12.32 -3.95 21.10
C SER A 42 13.63 -3.82 20.31
N GLY A 43 13.57 -3.40 19.04
CA GLY A 43 14.75 -3.27 18.17
C GLY A 43 15.29 -4.60 17.62
N ASP A 44 14.51 -5.68 17.71
CA ASP A 44 14.87 -7.00 17.17
C ASP A 44 14.54 -7.08 15.67
N PHE A 45 15.41 -6.45 14.86
CA PHE A 45 15.24 -6.40 13.41
C PHE A 45 15.49 -7.74 12.71
N GLU A 46 16.18 -8.68 13.36
CA GLU A 46 16.36 -10.04 12.84
C GLU A 46 15.01 -10.77 12.80
N THR A 47 14.27 -10.71 13.90
CA THR A 47 12.91 -11.25 13.98
C THR A 47 11.96 -10.53 13.02
N VAL A 48 12.04 -9.19 12.90
CA VAL A 48 11.22 -8.44 11.94
C VAL A 48 11.50 -8.90 10.49
N ASN A 49 12.77 -9.13 10.15
CA ASN A 49 13.19 -9.64 8.85
C ASN A 49 12.66 -11.07 8.62
N ALA A 50 12.83 -11.96 9.59
CA ALA A 50 12.40 -13.36 9.48
C ALA A 50 10.87 -13.49 9.28
N ILE A 51 10.08 -12.65 9.96
CA ILE A 51 8.62 -12.68 9.90
C ILE A 51 8.11 -12.10 8.57
N ASN A 52 8.66 -10.97 8.10
CA ASN A 52 8.04 -10.19 7.03
C ASN A 52 8.76 -10.25 5.68
N PHE A 53 10.08 -10.50 5.66
CA PHE A 53 10.91 -10.20 4.49
C PHE A 53 11.77 -11.37 3.98
N SER A 54 12.30 -12.20 4.88
CA SER A 54 13.17 -13.33 4.53
C SER A 54 12.45 -14.37 3.64
N GLU A 55 13.21 -15.28 3.01
CA GLU A 55 12.66 -16.43 2.26
C GLU A 55 11.63 -16.01 1.19
N ASN A 56 11.89 -14.91 0.48
CA ASN A 56 10.99 -14.32 -0.52
C ASN A 56 9.65 -13.78 0.02
N LYS A 57 9.44 -13.76 1.34
CA LYS A 57 8.23 -13.17 1.96
C LYS A 57 8.07 -11.70 1.60
N TRP A 58 9.18 -10.99 1.37
CA TRP A 58 9.17 -9.59 0.92
C TRP A 58 8.37 -9.39 -0.38
N GLN A 59 8.40 -10.35 -1.31
CA GLN A 59 7.66 -10.27 -2.57
C GLN A 59 6.16 -10.24 -2.29
N ARG A 60 5.68 -11.22 -1.52
CA ARG A 60 4.26 -11.31 -1.14
C ARG A 60 3.85 -10.11 -0.28
N PHE A 61 4.71 -9.67 0.63
CA PHE A 61 4.51 -8.51 1.47
C PHE A 61 4.25 -7.27 0.59
N TRP A 62 5.21 -6.89 -0.25
CA TRP A 62 5.09 -5.68 -1.06
C TRP A 62 4.01 -5.78 -2.14
N LEU A 63 3.89 -6.93 -2.82
CA LEU A 63 2.86 -7.13 -3.86
C LEU A 63 1.45 -6.89 -3.31
N THR A 64 1.17 -7.42 -2.12
CA THR A 64 -0.13 -7.24 -1.46
C THR A 64 -0.38 -5.76 -1.14
N LYS A 65 0.60 -5.09 -0.52
CA LYS A 65 0.46 -3.70 -0.09
C LYS A 65 0.31 -2.74 -1.28
N VAL A 66 1.12 -2.91 -2.31
CA VAL A 66 1.05 -2.11 -3.54
C VAL A 66 -0.30 -2.30 -4.24
N THR A 67 -0.75 -3.56 -4.39
CA THR A 67 -2.03 -3.87 -5.04
C THR A 67 -3.20 -3.24 -4.30
N VAL A 68 -3.31 -3.44 -2.98
CA VAL A 68 -4.40 -2.88 -2.17
C VAL A 68 -4.37 -1.34 -2.21
N SER A 69 -3.18 -0.74 -2.18
CA SER A 69 -3.04 0.72 -2.21
C SER A 69 -3.46 1.34 -3.52
N ILE A 70 -3.12 0.71 -4.65
CA ILE A 70 -3.55 1.16 -5.97
C ILE A 70 -5.06 1.00 -6.12
N LEU A 71 -5.63 -0.15 -5.75
CA LEU A 71 -7.08 -0.39 -5.84
C LEU A 71 -7.88 0.59 -4.98
N TYR A 72 -7.44 0.82 -3.74
CA TYR A 72 -8.04 1.81 -2.86
C TYR A 72 -7.98 3.22 -3.46
N ALA A 73 -6.82 3.62 -3.98
CA ALA A 73 -6.65 4.93 -4.61
C ALA A 73 -7.54 5.11 -5.85
N ILE A 74 -7.66 4.09 -6.71
CA ILE A 74 -8.56 4.10 -7.86
C ILE A 74 -10.01 4.30 -7.40
N TYR A 75 -10.45 3.57 -6.38
CA TYR A 75 -11.80 3.72 -5.82
C TYR A 75 -12.05 5.14 -5.30
N VAL A 76 -11.14 5.68 -4.48
CA VAL A 76 -11.26 7.01 -3.89
C VAL A 76 -11.26 8.10 -4.96
N VAL A 77 -10.32 8.04 -5.92
CA VAL A 77 -10.22 9.05 -6.98
C VAL A 77 -11.44 8.98 -7.90
N ASN A 78 -11.96 7.80 -8.22
CA ASN A 78 -13.18 7.67 -9.02
C ASN A 78 -14.40 8.28 -8.30
N LYS A 79 -14.53 8.08 -6.98
CA LYS A 79 -15.61 8.67 -6.16
C LYS A 79 -15.48 10.19 -6.03
N LYS A 80 -14.26 10.73 -5.92
CA LYS A 80 -14.02 12.18 -5.70
C LYS A 80 -13.96 13.00 -6.99
N THR A 81 -13.56 12.39 -8.10
CA THR A 81 -13.57 13.05 -9.41
C THR A 81 -15.01 13.03 -9.93
N LYS A 82 -15.66 14.19 -10.08
CA LYS A 82 -17.00 14.29 -10.68
C LYS A 82 -16.97 13.91 -12.17
#